data_AF-A0A4Q2X1V2-F1
#
_entry.id   AF-A0A4Q2X1V2-F1
#
_cell.length_a   1.000
_cell.length_b   1.000
_cell.length_c   1.000
_cell.angle_alpha   90.00
_cell.angle_beta   90.00
_cell.angle_gamma   90.00
#
_symmetry.space_group_name_H-M   'P 1'
#
loop_
_entity.id
_entity.type
_entity.pdbx_description
1 polymer ?
#
loop_
_entity_poly.entity_id
_entity_poly.type
_entity_poly.pdbx_seq_one_letter_code
_entity_poly.pdbx_strand_id
1 'polypeptide(L)'
;MTILEKILGRVRVRVKETERVIVLHKGQVHDILAAGEHMLRGKAGDMELIRHDIGAVAFASPYEKALFDRLPDVAARHLQVFRTSDAQVAVIERDGEIHAVLAPNGKLVVWHDAGPWAVTHYDVAAEIGVEAKLLRRLVRGRRTEHVALVTVQQGQVALVFADGVHVRTVEAGSYGYWTVGRQVTAKMVDLKRQPLDVTGQELLTRDIERLALE
;
A
#
# COMPACT_ATOMS: atom_id res chain seq x y z
N MET A 1 -25.71 -9.48 -37.32
CA MET A 1 -26.77 -10.24 -36.64
C MET A 1 -27.66 -10.89 -37.67
N THR A 2 -27.62 -12.21 -37.78
CA THR A 2 -28.46 -12.98 -38.70
C THR A 2 -29.83 -13.25 -38.07
N ILE A 3 -30.88 -13.38 -38.90
CA ILE A 3 -32.26 -13.66 -38.46
C ILE A 3 -32.34 -14.92 -37.57
N LEU A 4 -31.46 -15.91 -37.82
CA LEU A 4 -31.35 -17.14 -37.05
C LEU A 4 -30.91 -16.90 -35.59
N GLU A 5 -30.04 -15.92 -35.33
CA GLU A 5 -29.55 -15.59 -33.98
C GLU A 5 -30.65 -14.97 -33.11
N LYS A 6 -31.55 -14.18 -33.73
CA LYS A 6 -32.74 -13.62 -33.07
C LYS A 6 -33.75 -14.71 -32.68
N ILE A 7 -33.92 -15.72 -33.51
CA ILE A 7 -34.83 -16.85 -33.25
C ILE A 7 -34.27 -17.78 -32.17
N LEU A 8 -32.94 -17.99 -32.14
CA LEU A 8 -32.27 -18.89 -31.19
C LEU A 8 -31.96 -18.26 -29.83
N GLY A 9 -32.23 -16.97 -29.63
CA GLY A 9 -31.93 -16.25 -28.39
C GLY A 9 -30.44 -16.30 -28.05
N ARG A 10 -29.59 -15.88 -29.00
CA ARG A 10 -28.13 -15.80 -28.79
C ARG A 10 -27.61 -14.40 -29.03
N VAL A 11 -26.69 -13.95 -28.18
CA VAL A 11 -26.05 -12.63 -28.26
C VAL A 11 -24.54 -12.82 -28.40
N ARG A 12 -23.98 -12.33 -29.51
CA ARG A 12 -22.53 -12.36 -29.74
C ARG A 12 -21.89 -11.15 -29.06
N VAL A 13 -20.84 -11.40 -28.28
CA VAL A 13 -20.08 -10.36 -27.57
C VAL A 13 -18.61 -10.51 -27.93
N ARG A 14 -18.00 -9.41 -28.42
CA ARG A 14 -16.55 -9.32 -28.64
C ARG A 14 -15.92 -8.51 -27.52
N VAL A 15 -14.93 -9.11 -26.88
CA VAL A 15 -14.15 -8.51 -25.78
C VAL A 15 -12.71 -8.34 -26.24
N LYS A 16 -12.14 -7.15 -26.03
CA LYS A 16 -10.75 -6.86 -26.41
C LYS A 16 -9.76 -7.47 -25.41
N GLU A 17 -8.50 -7.56 -25.80
CA GLU A 17 -7.40 -8.09 -24.96
C GLU A 17 -7.32 -7.38 -23.60
N THR A 18 -7.43 -6.05 -23.62
CA THR A 18 -7.36 -5.17 -22.46
C THR A 18 -8.69 -5.00 -21.73
N GLU A 19 -9.73 -5.75 -22.09
CA GLU A 19 -11.07 -5.60 -21.54
C GLU A 19 -11.54 -6.87 -20.82
N ARG A 20 -12.32 -6.70 -19.76
CA ARG A 20 -13.19 -7.74 -19.20
C ARG A 20 -14.61 -7.22 -19.20
N VAL A 21 -15.59 -8.11 -19.38
CA VAL A 21 -17.01 -7.71 -19.42
C VAL A 21 -17.78 -8.44 -18.36
N ILE A 22 -18.33 -7.71 -17.39
CA ILE A 22 -19.33 -8.25 -16.47
C ILE A 22 -20.64 -8.37 -17.23
N VAL A 23 -21.21 -9.56 -17.22
CA VAL A 23 -22.52 -9.84 -17.82
C VAL A 23 -23.55 -9.85 -16.70
N LEU A 24 -24.54 -8.97 -16.83
CA LEU A 24 -25.76 -9.08 -16.05
C LEU A 24 -26.84 -9.73 -16.90
N HIS A 25 -27.64 -10.59 -16.28
CA HIS A 25 -28.87 -11.11 -16.85
C HIS A 25 -30.02 -10.77 -15.92
N LYS A 26 -30.99 -9.98 -16.42
CA LYS A 26 -32.13 -9.46 -15.65
C LYS A 26 -31.70 -8.77 -14.35
N GLY A 27 -30.65 -7.95 -14.45
CA GLY A 27 -30.10 -7.18 -13.31
C GLY A 27 -29.27 -7.99 -12.31
N GLN A 28 -29.02 -9.28 -12.55
CA GLN A 28 -28.20 -10.12 -11.69
C GLN A 28 -26.88 -10.45 -12.38
N VAL A 29 -25.79 -10.42 -11.62
CA VAL A 29 -24.48 -10.85 -12.12
C VAL A 29 -24.56 -12.30 -12.55
N HIS A 30 -24.14 -12.58 -13.78
CA HIS A 30 -24.16 -13.90 -14.39
C HIS A 30 -22.75 -14.42 -14.67
N ASP A 31 -21.85 -13.60 -15.22
CA ASP A 31 -20.48 -14.03 -15.57
C ASP A 31 -19.51 -12.84 -15.75
N ILE A 32 -18.22 -13.13 -15.89
CA ILE A 32 -17.19 -12.21 -16.39
C ILE A 32 -16.57 -12.84 -17.64
N LEU A 33 -16.58 -12.10 -18.75
CA LEU A 33 -15.98 -12.55 -20.00
C LEU A 33 -14.53 -12.08 -20.11
N ALA A 34 -13.64 -13.02 -20.43
CA ALA A 34 -12.27 -12.76 -20.85
C ALA A 34 -12.21 -12.18 -22.27
N ALA A 35 -11.02 -11.78 -22.71
CA ALA A 35 -10.76 -11.41 -24.10
C ALA A 35 -11.20 -12.53 -25.07
N GLY A 36 -11.70 -12.14 -26.24
CA GLY A 36 -12.13 -13.06 -27.28
C GLY A 36 -13.58 -12.89 -27.72
N GLU A 37 -14.09 -13.90 -28.42
CA GLU A 37 -15.45 -13.94 -28.93
C GLU A 37 -16.33 -14.89 -28.12
N HIS A 38 -17.44 -14.37 -27.63
CA HIS A 38 -18.36 -15.10 -26.76
C HIS A 38 -19.75 -15.14 -27.37
N MET A 39 -20.45 -16.24 -27.13
CA MET A 39 -21.84 -16.43 -27.54
C MET A 39 -22.69 -16.70 -26.31
N LEU A 40 -23.45 -15.70 -25.88
CA LEU A 40 -24.30 -15.78 -24.70
C LEU A 40 -25.69 -16.31 -25.08
N ARG A 41 -26.26 -17.15 -24.22
CA ARG A 41 -27.66 -17.61 -24.36
C ARG A 41 -28.59 -16.63 -23.66
N GLY A 42 -29.52 -16.05 -24.40
CA GLY A 42 -30.57 -15.15 -23.90
C GLY A 42 -30.96 -14.09 -24.93
N LYS A 43 -32.01 -13.32 -24.61
CA LYS A 43 -32.45 -12.20 -25.44
C LYS A 43 -31.59 -10.97 -25.13
N ALA A 44 -31.25 -10.18 -26.15
CA ALA A 44 -30.42 -8.99 -25.98
C ALA A 44 -30.97 -7.99 -24.95
N GLY A 45 -32.31 -7.86 -24.84
CA GLY A 45 -32.93 -6.94 -23.87
C GLY A 45 -32.87 -7.40 -22.40
N ASP A 46 -32.55 -8.68 -22.15
CA ASP A 46 -32.38 -9.20 -20.79
C ASP A 46 -30.93 -9.09 -20.30
N MET A 47 -29.99 -8.65 -21.16
CA MET A 47 -28.56 -8.62 -20.88
C MET A 47 -28.01 -7.21 -20.77
N GLU A 48 -27.16 -6.99 -19.78
CA GLU A 48 -26.35 -5.77 -19.65
C GLU A 48 -24.87 -6.16 -19.65
N LEU A 49 -24.06 -5.43 -20.42
CA LEU A 49 -22.64 -5.70 -20.61
C LEU A 49 -21.83 -4.54 -20.08
N ILE A 50 -21.21 -4.72 -18.93
CA ILE A 50 -20.40 -3.69 -18.27
C ILE A 50 -18.93 -3.95 -18.57
N ARG A 51 -18.33 -3.09 -19.39
CA ARG A 51 -16.92 -3.23 -19.79
C ARG A 51 -16.00 -2.58 -18.79
N HIS A 52 -14.93 -3.27 -18.45
CA HIS A 52 -13.84 -2.79 -17.62
C HIS A 52 -12.53 -2.87 -18.40
N ASP A 53 -11.73 -1.81 -18.32
CA ASP A 53 -10.34 -1.82 -18.74
C ASP A 53 -9.48 -2.46 -17.65
N ILE A 54 -8.74 -3.52 -17.98
CA ILE A 54 -7.83 -4.18 -17.04
C ILE A 54 -6.56 -3.37 -16.81
N GLY A 55 -6.25 -2.41 -17.68
CA GLY A 55 -5.14 -1.46 -17.51
C GLY A 55 -5.28 -0.60 -16.26
N ALA A 56 -6.51 -0.38 -15.78
CA ALA A 56 -6.78 0.27 -14.50
C ALA A 56 -6.31 -0.55 -13.28
N VAL A 57 -5.95 -1.83 -13.49
CA VAL A 57 -5.47 -2.79 -12.47
C VAL A 57 -6.52 -3.19 -11.44
N ALA A 58 -6.96 -2.20 -10.66
CA ALA A 58 -7.91 -2.40 -9.59
C ALA A 58 -9.28 -2.71 -10.18
N PHE A 59 -9.94 -3.71 -9.58
CA PHE A 59 -11.33 -4.01 -9.87
C PHE A 59 -12.20 -3.01 -9.11
N ALA A 60 -12.82 -2.08 -9.84
CA ALA A 60 -13.76 -1.12 -9.27
C ALA A 60 -15.13 -1.31 -9.91
N SER A 61 -16.05 -1.98 -9.21
CA SER A 61 -17.40 -2.24 -9.69
C SER A 61 -18.41 -2.30 -8.54
N PRO A 62 -19.63 -1.76 -8.70
CA PRO A 62 -20.68 -1.92 -7.69
C PRO A 62 -21.11 -3.38 -7.51
N TYR A 63 -20.75 -4.26 -8.45
CA TYR A 63 -21.08 -5.68 -8.45
C TYR A 63 -20.05 -6.56 -7.73
N GLU A 64 -19.00 -5.98 -7.14
CA GLU A 64 -17.94 -6.74 -6.45
C GLU A 64 -18.51 -7.71 -5.40
N LYS A 65 -19.34 -7.20 -4.49
CA LYS A 65 -19.94 -8.02 -3.44
C LYS A 65 -20.79 -9.15 -4.03
N ALA A 66 -21.62 -8.84 -5.03
CA ALA A 66 -22.47 -9.82 -5.68
C ALA A 66 -21.66 -10.91 -6.41
N LEU A 67 -20.54 -10.55 -7.03
CA LEU A 67 -19.61 -11.50 -7.65
C LEU A 67 -19.04 -12.48 -6.62
N PHE A 68 -18.46 -11.97 -5.53
CA PHE A 68 -17.87 -12.84 -4.51
C PHE A 68 -18.92 -13.68 -3.76
N ASP A 69 -20.10 -13.12 -3.47
CA ASP A 69 -21.12 -13.83 -2.70
C ASP A 69 -21.86 -14.89 -3.52
N ARG A 70 -22.13 -14.63 -4.81
CA ARG A 70 -22.98 -15.50 -5.65
C ARG A 70 -22.22 -16.33 -6.67
N LEU A 71 -21.06 -15.84 -7.11
CA LEU A 71 -20.25 -16.46 -8.17
C LEU A 71 -18.77 -16.54 -7.75
N PRO A 72 -18.44 -17.17 -6.62
CA PRO A 72 -17.07 -17.21 -6.10
C PRO A 72 -16.08 -17.84 -7.09
N ASP A 73 -16.51 -18.84 -7.87
CA ASP A 73 -15.67 -19.46 -8.89
C ASP A 73 -15.38 -18.53 -10.07
N VAL A 74 -16.37 -17.72 -10.48
CA VAL A 74 -16.17 -16.70 -11.54
C VAL A 74 -15.22 -15.62 -11.01
N ALA A 75 -15.45 -15.15 -9.78
CA ALA A 75 -14.59 -14.17 -9.16
C ALA A 75 -13.15 -14.69 -9.05
N ALA A 76 -12.93 -15.92 -8.58
CA ALA A 76 -11.60 -16.51 -8.44
C ALA A 76 -10.86 -16.70 -9.78
N ARG A 77 -11.57 -16.90 -10.90
CA ARG A 77 -10.94 -17.00 -12.23
C ARG A 77 -10.43 -15.67 -12.76
N HIS A 78 -11.07 -14.56 -12.42
CA HIS A 78 -10.79 -13.25 -13.03
C HIS A 78 -10.23 -12.21 -12.08
N LEU A 79 -10.41 -12.40 -10.77
CA LEU A 79 -10.08 -11.43 -9.74
C LEU A 79 -9.13 -12.08 -8.73
N GLN A 80 -8.15 -11.30 -8.29
CA GLN A 80 -7.30 -11.64 -7.16
C GLN A 80 -7.55 -10.66 -6.02
N VAL A 81 -7.65 -11.20 -4.80
CA VAL A 81 -7.92 -10.42 -3.59
C VAL A 81 -6.71 -10.45 -2.67
N PHE A 82 -6.16 -9.29 -2.37
CA PHE A 82 -5.18 -9.10 -1.31
C PHE A 82 -5.87 -8.54 -0.07
N ARG A 83 -5.55 -9.13 1.08
CA ARG A 83 -6.02 -8.70 2.40
C ARG A 83 -4.86 -8.68 3.39
N THR A 84 -5.00 -7.83 4.38
CA THR A 84 -4.12 -7.73 5.56
C THR A 84 -4.96 -7.90 6.82
N SER A 85 -4.37 -8.46 7.87
CA SER A 85 -4.93 -8.40 9.23
C SER A 85 -4.68 -7.02 9.86
N ASP A 86 -5.02 -6.87 11.13
CA ASP A 86 -4.92 -5.64 11.95
C ASP A 86 -3.49 -5.21 12.30
N ALA A 87 -2.53 -6.13 12.31
CA ALA A 87 -1.11 -5.88 12.59
C ALA A 87 -0.20 -6.13 11.38
N GLN A 88 -0.76 -6.12 10.17
CA GLN A 88 -0.04 -6.54 8.97
C GLN A 88 -0.08 -5.48 7.88
N VAL A 89 1.06 -5.28 7.22
CA VAL A 89 1.15 -4.52 5.97
C VAL A 89 1.47 -5.49 4.84
N ALA A 90 0.90 -5.29 3.65
CA ALA A 90 1.25 -6.06 2.47
C ALA A 90 1.87 -5.15 1.40
N VAL A 91 3.00 -5.56 0.86
CA VAL A 91 3.59 -4.94 -0.33
C VAL A 91 3.17 -5.79 -1.53
N ILE A 92 2.42 -5.17 -2.43
CA ILE A 92 1.85 -5.80 -3.62
C ILE A 92 2.66 -5.34 -4.82
N GLU A 93 3.16 -6.30 -5.57
CA GLU A 93 4.01 -6.08 -6.73
C GLU A 93 3.31 -6.52 -8.00
N ARG A 94 3.55 -5.75 -9.07
CA ARG A 94 3.14 -6.06 -10.44
C ARG A 94 4.37 -5.99 -11.30
N ASP A 95 4.64 -7.05 -12.07
CA ASP A 95 5.81 -7.10 -12.96
C ASP A 95 7.15 -6.81 -12.23
N GLY A 96 7.24 -7.21 -10.96
CA GLY A 96 8.43 -7.00 -10.11
C GLY A 96 8.61 -5.58 -9.54
N GLU A 97 7.72 -4.64 -9.85
CA GLU A 97 7.71 -3.30 -9.25
C GLU A 97 6.58 -3.15 -8.24
N ILE A 98 6.81 -2.32 -7.21
CA ILE A 98 5.81 -2.12 -6.15
C ILE A 98 4.62 -1.35 -6.73
N HIS A 99 3.48 -2.02 -6.79
CA HIS A 99 2.23 -1.45 -7.25
C HIS A 99 1.52 -0.69 -6.12
N ALA A 100 1.36 -1.34 -4.96
CA ALA A 100 0.63 -0.80 -3.82
C ALA A 100 1.21 -1.30 -2.49
N VAL A 101 1.01 -0.52 -1.43
CA VAL A 101 1.25 -0.91 -0.04
C VAL A 101 -0.09 -0.89 0.67
N LEU A 102 -0.54 -2.05 1.14
CA LEU A 102 -1.82 -2.21 1.81
C LEU A 102 -1.62 -2.04 3.32
N ALA A 103 -2.27 -1.04 3.90
CA ALA A 103 -2.38 -0.87 5.34
C ALA A 103 -3.11 -2.06 6.01
N PRO A 104 -3.01 -2.26 7.33
CA PRO A 104 -3.79 -3.21 8.09
C PRO A 104 -5.30 -3.05 7.89
N ASN A 105 -6.00 -4.18 7.96
CA ASN A 105 -7.43 -4.31 7.62
C ASN A 105 -7.76 -3.81 6.21
N GLY A 106 -6.77 -3.72 5.34
CA GLY A 106 -6.92 -3.29 3.97
C GLY A 106 -7.39 -4.43 3.09
N LYS A 107 -8.08 -4.06 2.01
CA LYS A 107 -8.49 -4.96 0.93
C LYS A 107 -8.16 -4.30 -0.39
N LEU A 108 -7.52 -5.04 -1.28
CA LEU A 108 -7.36 -4.66 -2.68
C LEU A 108 -7.84 -5.81 -3.56
N VAL A 109 -8.74 -5.50 -4.50
CA VAL A 109 -9.17 -6.44 -5.54
C VAL A 109 -8.59 -5.98 -6.87
N VAL A 110 -7.90 -6.87 -7.56
CA VAL A 110 -7.29 -6.60 -8.86
C VAL A 110 -7.76 -7.62 -9.90
N TRP A 111 -7.63 -7.27 -11.18
CA TRP A 111 -7.76 -8.24 -12.25
C TRP A 111 -6.59 -9.22 -12.24
N HIS A 112 -6.88 -10.52 -12.27
CA HIS A 112 -5.86 -11.57 -12.31
C HIS A 112 -4.93 -11.38 -13.52
N ASP A 113 -5.51 -11.09 -14.69
CA ASP A 113 -4.79 -10.92 -15.95
C ASP A 113 -4.05 -9.57 -16.06
N ALA A 114 -4.17 -8.69 -15.07
CA ALA A 114 -3.34 -7.50 -14.96
C ALA A 114 -1.98 -7.78 -14.27
N GLY A 115 -1.72 -9.02 -13.86
CA GLY A 115 -0.44 -9.48 -13.29
C GLY A 115 0.61 -9.84 -14.34
N PRO A 116 1.71 -10.52 -13.96
CA PRO A 116 1.87 -11.31 -12.72
C PRO A 116 1.92 -10.47 -11.44
N TRP A 117 1.32 -11.03 -10.39
CA TRP A 117 1.23 -10.44 -9.07
C TRP A 117 2.14 -11.17 -8.08
N ALA A 118 2.81 -10.43 -7.21
CA ALA A 118 3.44 -10.96 -6.00
C ALA A 118 2.99 -10.16 -4.78
N VAL A 119 2.93 -10.83 -3.63
CA VAL A 119 2.58 -10.19 -2.37
C VAL A 119 3.53 -10.65 -1.28
N THR A 120 4.03 -9.70 -0.51
CA THR A 120 4.82 -9.97 0.69
C THR A 120 4.17 -9.27 1.86
N HIS A 121 3.91 -10.02 2.92
CA HIS A 121 3.33 -9.51 4.15
C HIS A 121 4.39 -9.24 5.21
N TYR A 122 4.19 -8.19 5.98
CA TYR A 122 5.05 -7.76 7.08
C TYR A 122 4.21 -7.61 8.34
N ASP A 123 4.61 -8.30 9.40
CA ASP A 123 4.06 -8.09 10.75
C ASP A 123 4.68 -6.83 11.34
N VAL A 124 3.87 -5.78 11.49
CA VAL A 124 4.32 -4.47 11.98
C VAL A 124 4.22 -4.34 13.50
N ALA A 125 3.59 -5.31 14.18
CA ALA A 125 3.62 -5.38 15.63
C ALA A 125 4.97 -5.93 16.11
N ALA A 126 5.52 -6.93 15.41
CA ALA A 126 6.80 -7.54 15.75
C ALA A 126 8.02 -6.68 15.37
N GLU A 127 8.02 -6.09 14.16
CA GLU A 127 9.12 -5.24 13.68
C GLU A 127 8.58 -3.93 13.10
N ILE A 128 8.96 -2.83 13.73
CA ILE A 128 8.56 -1.48 13.32
C ILE A 128 9.43 -0.96 12.17
N GLY A 129 10.69 -1.40 12.09
CA GLY A 129 11.64 -0.98 11.07
C GLY A 129 11.34 -1.60 9.70
N VAL A 130 11.52 -0.80 8.66
CA VAL A 130 11.47 -1.28 7.28
C VAL A 130 12.87 -1.73 6.88
N GLU A 131 12.99 -2.95 6.34
CA GLU A 131 14.25 -3.47 5.83
C GLU A 131 14.84 -2.52 4.77
N ALA A 132 16.16 -2.25 4.84
CA ALA A 132 16.82 -1.27 3.98
C ALA A 132 16.62 -1.54 2.47
N LYS A 133 16.58 -2.81 2.03
CA LYS A 133 16.32 -3.15 0.62
C LYS A 133 14.91 -2.78 0.21
N LEU A 134 13.92 -3.09 1.04
CA LEU A 134 12.53 -2.73 0.81
C LEU A 134 12.34 -1.21 0.84
N LEU A 135 12.91 -0.53 1.82
CA LEU A 135 12.84 0.93 1.95
C LEU A 135 13.32 1.64 0.68
N ARG A 136 14.46 1.23 0.11
CA ARG A 136 14.96 1.78 -1.16
C ARG A 136 13.95 1.61 -2.30
N ARG A 137 13.29 0.46 -2.39
CA ARG A 137 12.28 0.19 -3.41
C ARG A 137 11.01 1.01 -3.20
N LEU A 138 10.55 1.17 -1.96
CA LEU A 138 9.41 2.01 -1.60
C LEU A 138 9.67 3.48 -1.95
N VAL A 139 10.83 4.01 -1.58
CA VAL A 139 11.24 5.39 -1.93
C VAL A 139 11.30 5.58 -3.44
N ARG A 140 11.96 4.67 -4.18
CA ARG A 140 12.06 4.72 -5.64
C ARG A 140 10.69 4.69 -6.32
N GLY A 141 9.79 3.84 -5.82
CA GLY A 141 8.41 3.70 -6.32
C GLY A 141 7.46 4.80 -5.85
N ARG A 142 7.91 5.73 -4.98
CA ARG A 142 7.07 6.73 -4.31
C ARG A 142 5.88 6.10 -3.59
N ARG A 143 6.14 5.02 -2.85
CA ARG A 143 5.18 4.21 -2.07
C ARG A 143 5.52 4.26 -0.59
N THR A 144 5.61 5.46 -0.05
CA THR A 144 6.02 5.72 1.34
C THR A 144 4.86 6.27 2.18
N GLU A 145 3.62 6.09 1.73
CA GLU A 145 2.42 6.64 2.40
C GLU A 145 2.27 6.09 3.84
N HIS A 146 2.80 4.90 4.07
CA HIS A 146 2.75 4.17 5.33
C HIS A 146 4.12 4.03 6.02
N VAL A 147 5.09 4.86 5.63
CA VAL A 147 6.47 4.79 6.13
C VAL A 147 6.97 6.17 6.54
N ALA A 148 7.40 6.31 7.80
CA ALA A 148 8.14 7.47 8.27
C ALA A 148 9.61 7.32 7.86
N LEU A 149 10.08 8.28 7.07
CA LEU A 149 11.49 8.35 6.66
C LEU A 149 12.29 9.14 7.70
N VAL A 150 13.36 8.54 8.20
CA VAL A 150 14.29 9.17 9.14
C VAL A 150 15.67 9.19 8.51
N THR A 151 16.13 10.38 8.11
CA THR A 151 17.46 10.59 7.57
C THR A 151 18.32 11.30 8.60
N VAL A 152 19.41 10.67 9.00
CA VAL A 152 20.33 11.15 10.02
C VAL A 152 21.64 11.55 9.35
N GLN A 153 22.09 12.78 9.60
CA GLN A 153 23.34 13.28 9.04
C GLN A 153 24.55 12.80 9.84
N GLN A 154 25.73 12.87 9.24
CA GLN A 154 26.98 12.59 9.95
C GLN A 154 27.15 13.55 11.15
N GLY A 155 27.57 13.01 12.29
CA GLY A 155 27.70 13.77 13.54
C GLY A 155 26.36 14.00 14.25
N GLN A 156 25.27 13.37 13.80
CA GLN A 156 23.98 13.34 14.50
C GLN A 156 23.59 11.90 14.82
N VAL A 157 22.70 11.76 15.80
CA VAL A 157 21.91 10.55 16.04
C VAL A 157 20.43 10.92 16.05
N ALA A 158 19.56 9.98 15.69
CA ALA A 158 18.12 10.12 15.86
C ALA A 158 17.61 9.21 16.96
N LEU A 159 16.88 9.78 17.91
CA LEU A 159 16.04 9.06 18.86
C LEU A 159 14.66 8.87 18.23
N VAL A 160 14.30 7.64 17.92
CA VAL A 160 13.02 7.26 17.28
C VAL A 160 12.01 6.87 18.34
N PHE A 161 10.82 7.42 18.22
CA PHE A 161 9.71 7.18 19.13
C PHE A 161 8.50 6.65 18.36
N ALA A 162 7.82 5.67 18.94
CA ALA A 162 6.50 5.19 18.51
C ALA A 162 5.49 5.52 19.61
N ASP A 163 4.44 6.28 19.28
CA ASP A 163 3.42 6.75 20.23
C ASP A 163 4.02 7.41 21.49
N GLY A 164 5.11 8.15 21.30
CA GLY A 164 5.84 8.83 22.38
C GLY A 164 6.79 7.96 23.19
N VAL A 165 6.80 6.65 22.97
CA VAL A 165 7.73 5.70 23.61
C VAL A 165 9.00 5.58 22.78
N HIS A 166 10.18 5.71 23.40
CA HIS A 166 11.45 5.51 22.71
C HIS A 166 11.59 4.04 22.27
N VAL A 167 11.88 3.81 21.00
CA VAL A 167 11.99 2.47 20.43
C VAL A 167 13.37 2.16 19.86
N ARG A 168 14.10 3.17 19.38
CA ARG A 168 15.42 2.97 18.76
C ARG A 168 16.24 4.25 18.78
N THR A 169 17.56 4.10 18.85
CA THR A 169 18.51 5.16 18.52
C THR A 169 19.27 4.73 17.28
N VAL A 170 19.35 5.59 16.26
CA VAL A 170 20.06 5.29 15.01
C VAL A 170 21.10 6.35 14.70
N GLU A 171 22.24 5.90 14.17
CA GLU A 171 23.33 6.75 13.71
C GLU A 171 23.06 7.30 12.30
N ALA A 172 24.04 7.99 11.73
CA ALA A 172 24.00 8.51 10.37
C ALA A 172 23.54 7.46 9.35
N GLY A 173 22.58 7.82 8.50
CA GLY A 173 21.97 6.89 7.54
C GLY A 173 20.51 7.22 7.24
N SER A 174 19.89 6.38 6.40
CA SER A 174 18.48 6.49 6.03
C SER A 174 17.72 5.27 6.51
N TYR A 175 16.67 5.52 7.29
CA TYR A 175 15.85 4.50 7.93
C TYR A 175 14.38 4.75 7.60
N GLY A 176 13.59 3.68 7.65
CA GLY A 176 12.15 3.71 7.44
C GLY A 176 11.47 2.98 8.57
N TYR A 177 10.33 3.47 9.00
CA TYR A 177 9.53 2.87 10.05
C TYR A 177 8.06 2.83 9.63
N TRP A 178 7.39 1.69 9.82
CA TRP A 178 5.97 1.57 9.54
C TRP A 178 5.17 2.52 10.44
N THR A 179 4.30 3.33 9.84
CA THR A 179 3.44 4.30 10.55
C THR A 179 2.04 3.78 10.79
N VAL A 180 1.79 2.48 10.56
CA VAL A 180 0.42 1.99 10.59
C VAL A 180 0.00 1.57 11.99
N GLY A 181 -1.10 2.16 12.44
CA GLY A 181 -1.60 2.00 13.81
C GLY A 181 -0.80 2.73 14.88
N ARG A 182 0.18 3.57 14.51
CA ARG A 182 1.03 4.31 15.45
C ARG A 182 1.63 5.57 14.84
N GLN A 183 1.91 6.56 15.69
CA GLN A 183 2.66 7.74 15.28
C GLN A 183 4.15 7.51 15.48
N VAL A 184 4.94 7.58 14.40
CA VAL A 184 6.41 7.54 14.47
C VAL A 184 6.97 8.96 14.39
N THR A 185 7.84 9.30 15.35
CA THR A 185 8.58 10.58 15.35
C THR A 185 10.07 10.32 15.58
N ALA A 186 10.92 11.25 15.15
CA ALA A 186 12.36 11.18 15.39
C ALA A 186 12.86 12.52 15.92
N LYS A 187 13.68 12.50 16.98
CA LYS A 187 14.39 13.66 17.51
C LYS A 187 15.87 13.57 17.15
N MET A 188 16.36 14.55 16.40
CA MET A 188 17.77 14.63 16.03
C MET A 188 18.57 15.23 17.19
N VAL A 189 19.70 14.60 17.53
CA VAL A 189 20.65 15.07 18.53
C VAL A 189 22.01 15.25 17.86
N ASP A 190 22.58 16.46 17.96
CA ASP A 190 23.91 16.75 17.46
C ASP A 190 24.95 16.22 18.46
N LEU A 191 25.95 15.48 17.96
CA LEU A 191 27.04 14.92 18.75
C LEU A 191 28.27 15.84 18.80
N LYS A 192 28.28 16.94 18.05
CA LYS A 192 29.37 17.91 18.07
C LYS A 192 29.45 18.53 19.46
N ARG A 193 30.68 18.66 19.97
CA ARG A 193 30.94 19.35 21.22
C ARG A 193 30.50 20.81 21.10
N GLN A 194 29.65 21.24 22.01
CA GLN A 194 29.28 22.64 22.17
C GLN A 194 30.01 23.21 23.38
N PRO A 195 30.66 24.39 23.26
CA PRO A 195 31.14 25.11 24.43
C PRO A 195 29.94 25.52 25.28
N LEU A 196 29.99 25.22 26.58
CA LEU A 196 29.03 25.74 27.54
C LEU A 196 29.67 26.95 28.20
N ASP A 197 29.27 28.15 27.79
CA ASP A 197 29.65 29.38 28.47
C ASP A 197 28.88 29.45 29.79
N VAL A 198 29.58 29.14 30.89
CA VAL A 198 29.05 29.32 32.24
C VAL A 198 29.32 30.76 32.64
N THR A 199 28.35 31.65 32.42
CA THR A 199 28.48 33.06 32.82
C THR A 199 28.39 33.17 34.34
N GLY A 200 29.49 33.59 34.97
CA GLY A 200 29.51 34.19 36.30
C GLY A 200 28.78 33.42 37.40
N GLN A 201 29.23 32.21 37.72
CA GLN A 201 28.88 31.62 39.01
C GLN A 201 29.83 32.19 40.06
N GLU A 202 29.31 32.95 41.03
CA GLU A 202 30.09 33.38 42.20
C GLU A 202 30.48 32.14 43.01
N LEU A 203 31.69 31.65 42.76
CA LEU A 203 32.31 30.64 43.60
C LEU A 203 32.90 31.37 44.81
N LEU A 204 32.21 31.30 45.95
CA LEU A 204 32.85 31.58 47.23
C LEU A 204 33.87 30.47 47.49
N THR A 205 35.13 30.75 47.19
CA THR A 205 36.23 29.99 47.78
C THR A 205 36.21 30.23 49.29
N ARG A 206 36.49 29.18 50.07
CA ARG A 206 36.47 29.24 51.55
C ARG A 206 37.34 30.38 52.11
N ASP A 207 38.33 30.81 51.34
CA ASP A 207 39.24 31.88 51.69
C ASP A 207 38.91 33.12 50.84
N ILE A 208 38.51 34.19 51.53
CA ILE A 208 38.12 35.47 50.93
C ILE A 208 39.37 36.33 50.78
N GLU A 209 39.93 36.44 49.57
CA GLU A 209 40.67 37.63 49.16
C GLU A 209 40.26 38.03 47.74
N ARG A 210 39.71 39.26 47.62
CA ARG A 210 39.35 39.87 46.34
C ARG A 210 40.62 40.37 45.65
N LEU A 211 40.92 39.86 44.47
CA LEU A 211 41.82 40.51 43.50
C LEU A 211 40.98 41.12 42.38
N ALA A 212 41.05 42.45 42.25
CA ALA A 212 40.55 43.17 41.08
C ALA A 212 41.67 43.23 40.03
N LEU A 213 41.34 42.97 38.77
CA LEU A 213 42.23 43.19 37.62
C LEU A 213 41.59 44.21 36.69
N GLU A 214 42.36 45.24 36.34
CA GLU A 214 42.16 46.11 35.16
C GLU A 214 42.60 45.39 33.87
#